data_AF-B0D7Y9-F1
#
_entry.id   AF-B0D7Y9-F1
#
_cell.length_a   1.000
_cell.length_b   1.000
_cell.length_c   1.000
_cell.angle_alpha   90.00
_cell.angle_beta   90.00
_cell.angle_gamma   90.00
#
_symmetry.space_group_name_H-M   'P 1'
#
loop_
_entity.id
_entity.type
_entity.pdbx_description
1 polymer ?
#
loop_
_entity_poly.entity_id
_entity_poly.type
_entity_poly.pdbx_seq_one_letter_code
_entity_poly.pdbx_strand_id
1 'polypeptide(L)'
;MSEMSSSSTPSKEDAGSGCRIAEIVQYTCGLETNGQGKPQLHCFPIPRLFRMCRGQPSVEITTLIKIDMDSGEVEIPPESSQLSIRGQTWRDITRYVKEYTDPSG
;
A
#
# COMPACT_ATOMS: atom_id res chain seq x y z
N MET A 1 60.22 -7.52 -5.73
CA MET A 1 59.41 -7.69 -4.50
C MET A 1 57.97 -7.41 -4.88
N SER A 2 57.08 -8.26 -4.40
CA SER A 2 55.78 -8.60 -5.00
C SER A 2 54.70 -7.50 -4.97
N GLU A 3 53.75 -7.70 -5.87
CA GLU A 3 52.36 -7.21 -5.98
C GLU A 3 51.73 -6.58 -4.72
N MET A 4 50.92 -5.53 -4.92
CA MET A 4 49.45 -5.71 -4.94
C MET A 4 48.73 -4.40 -5.32
N SER A 5 48.12 -4.44 -6.50
CA SER A 5 46.96 -3.62 -6.83
C SER A 5 45.89 -3.77 -5.76
N SER A 6 45.36 -2.66 -5.27
CA SER A 6 44.02 -2.63 -4.68
C SER A 6 43.27 -1.52 -5.37
N SER A 7 42.87 -1.83 -6.61
CA SER A 7 41.64 -1.32 -7.19
C SER A 7 40.54 -1.63 -6.18
N SER A 8 40.14 -0.63 -5.40
CA SER A 8 38.88 -0.68 -4.68
C SER A 8 37.78 -0.59 -5.73
N THR A 9 37.49 -1.73 -6.36
CA THR A 9 36.21 -1.98 -6.99
C THR A 9 35.15 -1.63 -5.96
N PRO A 10 34.15 -0.77 -6.29
CA PRO A 10 33.01 -0.60 -5.41
C PRO A 10 32.34 -1.98 -5.33
N SER A 11 32.48 -2.60 -4.16
CA SER A 11 31.84 -3.85 -3.82
C SER A 11 30.35 -3.70 -4.11
N LYS A 12 29.85 -4.59 -4.95
CA LYS A 12 28.44 -4.74 -5.34
C LYS A 12 27.60 -5.27 -4.17
N GLU A 13 27.83 -4.77 -2.96
CA GLU A 13 27.21 -5.20 -1.72
C GLU A 13 26.96 -3.99 -0.83
N ASP A 14 26.20 -3.01 -1.34
CA ASP A 14 25.27 -2.24 -0.51
C ASP A 14 24.15 -1.60 -1.35
N ALA A 15 23.51 -2.41 -2.20
CA ALA A 15 22.17 -2.10 -2.69
C ALA A 15 21.15 -2.69 -1.71
N GLY A 16 21.17 -2.22 -0.46
CA GLY A 16 20.12 -2.46 0.54
C GLY A 16 18.80 -1.80 0.15
N SER A 17 18.27 -2.07 -1.05
CA SER A 17 16.96 -1.62 -1.52
C SER A 17 15.86 -2.53 -0.95
N GLY A 18 15.82 -2.64 0.38
CA GLY A 18 14.75 -3.33 1.08
C GLY A 18 13.44 -2.57 0.89
N CYS A 19 12.36 -3.27 0.58
CA CYS A 19 11.03 -2.69 0.69
C CYS A 19 10.71 -2.47 2.17
N ARG A 20 10.08 -1.34 2.51
CA ARG A 20 9.57 -1.10 3.87
C ARG A 20 8.05 -1.16 3.88
N ILE A 21 7.50 -1.45 5.05
CA ILE A 21 6.06 -1.39 5.29
C ILE A 21 5.78 -0.05 5.95
N ALA A 22 4.72 0.61 5.50
CA ALA A 22 4.21 1.83 6.09
C ALA A 22 2.71 1.66 6.37
N GLU A 23 2.23 2.34 7.40
CA GLU A 23 0.82 2.35 7.78
C GLU A 23 0.23 3.74 7.53
N ILE A 24 -1.01 3.77 7.03
CA ILE A 24 -1.87 4.95 7.05
C ILE A 24 -3.15 4.56 7.79
N VAL A 25 -3.53 5.32 8.81
CA VAL A 25 -4.83 5.15 9.46
C VAL A 25 -5.85 6.04 8.76
N GLN A 26 -6.87 5.42 8.18
CA GLN A 26 -8.05 6.11 7.66
C GLN A 26 -9.16 6.07 8.71
N TYR A 27 -10.18 6.93 8.58
CA TYR A 27 -11.36 6.88 9.42
C TYR A 27 -12.61 6.84 8.55
N THR A 28 -13.55 5.97 8.90
CA THR A 28 -14.92 6.06 8.40
C THR A 28 -15.79 6.63 9.50
N CYS A 29 -16.58 7.65 9.19
CA CYS A 29 -17.40 8.34 10.18
C CYS A 29 -18.89 8.26 9.79
N GLY A 30 -19.75 8.00 10.77
CA GLY A 30 -21.21 8.00 10.65
C GLY A 30 -21.85 8.87 11.73
N LEU A 31 -23.04 9.39 11.44
CA LEU A 31 -23.89 10.02 12.45
C LEU A 31 -24.83 8.95 13.01
N GLU A 32 -24.71 8.70 14.31
CA GLU A 32 -25.56 7.78 15.06
C GLU A 32 -26.39 8.55 16.08
N THR A 33 -27.58 8.07 16.41
CA THR A 33 -28.39 8.67 17.48
C THR A 33 -27.99 8.05 18.80
N ASN A 34 -27.52 8.87 19.74
CA ASN A 34 -27.14 8.40 21.06
C ASN A 34 -28.36 8.05 21.93
N GLY A 35 -28.14 7.48 23.12
CA GLY A 35 -29.22 7.10 24.06
C GLY A 35 -30.11 8.26 24.54
N GLN A 36 -29.76 9.51 24.22
CA GLN A 36 -30.56 10.71 24.51
C GLN A 36 -31.31 11.25 23.28
N GLY A 37 -31.32 10.51 22.17
CA GLY A 37 -31.98 10.95 20.94
C GLY A 37 -31.22 12.03 20.17
N LYS A 38 -29.96 12.32 20.52
CA LYS A 38 -29.15 13.36 19.87
C LYS A 38 -28.19 12.74 18.84
N PRO A 39 -27.92 13.44 17.71
CA PRO A 39 -26.93 12.98 16.75
C PRO A 39 -25.53 13.05 17.37
N GLN A 40 -24.77 11.96 17.22
CA GLN A 40 -23.40 11.81 17.67
C GLN A 40 -22.57 11.30 16.49
N LEU A 41 -21.45 11.98 16.22
CA LEU A 41 -20.49 11.53 15.23
C LEU A 41 -19.67 10.38 15.81
N HIS A 42 -19.65 9.26 15.12
CA HIS A 42 -18.88 8.08 15.49
C HIS A 42 -17.93 7.73 14.35
N CYS A 43 -16.63 7.64 14.65
CA CYS A 43 -15.60 7.36 13.67
C CYS A 43 -14.84 6.08 14.03
N PHE A 44 -14.71 5.17 13.07
CA PHE A 44 -13.97 3.93 13.23
C PHE A 44 -12.63 4.02 12.47
N PRO A 45 -11.49 3.75 13.13
CA PRO A 45 -10.20 3.73 12.47
C PRO A 45 -10.08 2.49 11.56
N ILE A 46 -9.50 2.68 10.38
CA ILE A 46 -9.23 1.66 9.37
C ILE A 46 -7.73 1.73 9.04
N PRO A 47 -6.88 0.92 9.69
CA PRO A 47 -5.48 0.76 9.34
C PRO A 47 -5.31 0.28 7.89
N ARG A 48 -4.43 0.91 7.14
CA ARG A 48 -4.07 0.54 5.77
C ARG A 48 -2.56 0.36 5.67
N LEU A 49 -2.11 -0.84 5.34
CA LEU A 49 -0.69 -1.17 5.21
C LEU A 49 -0.25 -1.08 3.76
N PHE A 50 0.92 -0.49 3.54
CA PHE A 50 1.52 -0.29 2.22
C PHE A 50 2.93 -0.84 2.18
N ARG A 51 3.25 -1.55 1.10
CA ARG A 51 4.62 -1.93 0.77
C ARG A 51 5.24 -0.85 -0.12
N MET A 52 6.33 -0.27 0.35
CA MET A 52 7.08 0.78 -0.34
C MET A 52 8.45 0.24 -0.75
N CYS A 53 8.65 0.04 -2.06
CA CYS A 53 9.93 -0.34 -2.64
C CYS A 53 10.50 0.83 -3.46
N ARG A 54 11.83 0.99 -3.49
CA ARG A 54 12.46 2.08 -4.26
C ARG A 54 12.19 1.92 -5.76
N GLY A 55 11.74 2.99 -6.42
CA GLY A 55 11.48 2.99 -7.86
C GLY A 55 10.20 2.25 -8.28
N GLN A 56 9.37 1.82 -7.32
CA GLN A 56 8.07 1.21 -7.58
C GLN A 56 6.97 2.04 -6.90
N PRO A 57 5.75 2.05 -7.47
CA PRO A 57 4.58 2.57 -6.76
C PRO A 57 4.37 1.85 -5.43
N SER A 58 3.83 2.56 -4.44
CA SER A 58 3.42 1.92 -3.19
C SER A 58 2.16 1.09 -3.43
N VAL A 59 2.14 -0.14 -2.91
CA VAL A 59 1.02 -1.08 -3.09
C VAL A 59 0.37 -1.32 -1.73
N GLU A 60 -0.96 -1.17 -1.67
CA GLU A 60 -1.72 -1.53 -0.48
C GLU A 60 -1.70 -3.05 -0.29
N ILE A 61 -1.30 -3.52 0.88
CA ILE A 61 -1.21 -4.94 1.25
C ILE A 61 -2.17 -5.31 2.40
N THR A 62 -3.00 -4.37 2.87
CA THR A 62 -3.99 -4.58 3.95
C THR A 62 -4.90 -5.79 3.70
N THR A 63 -5.29 -6.02 2.45
CA THR A 63 -6.19 -7.13 2.08
C THR A 63 -5.50 -8.49 2.03
N LEU A 64 -4.17 -8.51 2.08
CA LEU A 64 -3.35 -9.71 1.92
C LEU A 64 -2.76 -10.17 3.25
N ILE A 65 -2.68 -9.27 4.23
CA ILE A 65 -2.18 -9.63 5.55
C ILE A 65 -3.21 -10.45 6.32
N LYS A 66 -2.73 -11.54 6.94
CA LYS A 66 -3.49 -12.24 7.97
C LYS A 66 -3.07 -11.67 9.32
N ILE A 67 -4.04 -11.21 10.08
CA ILE A 67 -3.83 -10.77 11.45
C ILE A 67 -4.24 -11.94 12.33
N ASP A 68 -3.29 -12.46 13.10
CA ASP A 68 -3.62 -13.37 14.19
C ASP A 68 -4.37 -12.56 15.26
N MET A 69 -5.62 -12.93 15.50
CA MET A 69 -6.50 -12.17 16.40
C MET A 69 -6.16 -12.40 17.88
N ASP A 70 -5.40 -13.44 18.21
CA ASP A 70 -5.02 -13.79 19.58
C ASP A 70 -3.69 -13.13 19.97
N SER A 71 -2.72 -13.02 19.04
CA SER A 71 -1.40 -12.42 19.28
C SER A 71 -1.25 -11.00 18.74
N GLY A 72 -2.09 -10.59 17.78
CA GLY A 72 -1.94 -9.34 17.04
C GLY A 72 -0.78 -9.34 16.03
N GLU A 73 -0.14 -10.48 15.81
CA GLU A 73 0.94 -10.61 14.83
C GLU A 73 0.40 -10.54 13.40
N VAL A 74 1.19 -9.90 12.53
CA VAL A 74 0.83 -9.67 11.13
C VAL A 74 1.66 -10.57 10.24
N GLU A 75 1.04 -11.57 9.63
CA GLU A 75 1.67 -12.43 8.64
C GLU A 75 1.44 -11.87 7.23
N ILE A 76 2.55 -11.65 6.52
CA ILE A 76 2.54 -11.16 5.14
C ILE A 76 2.82 -12.34 4.23
N PRO A 77 1.83 -12.81 3.46
CA PRO A 77 2.02 -13.98 2.63
C PRO A 77 2.97 -13.66 1.47
N PRO A 78 3.80 -14.64 1.05
CA PRO A 78 4.84 -14.41 0.06
C PRO A 78 4.30 -14.01 -1.32
N GLU A 79 3.02 -14.26 -1.66
CA GLU A 79 2.46 -13.78 -2.94
C GLU A 79 2.30 -12.25 -3.01
N SER A 80 2.19 -11.56 -1.88
CA SER A 80 2.20 -10.08 -1.85
C SER A 80 3.51 -9.50 -2.41
N SER A 81 4.58 -10.30 -2.41
CA SER A 81 5.87 -9.97 -3.03
C SER A 81 5.76 -9.81 -4.54
N GLN A 82 4.83 -10.55 -5.16
CA GLN A 82 4.68 -10.75 -6.61
C GLN A 82 3.69 -9.78 -7.25
N LEU A 83 2.99 -8.96 -6.46
CA LEU A 83 2.14 -7.88 -6.95
C LEU A 83 2.99 -6.70 -7.46
N SER A 84 3.83 -6.97 -8.46
CA SER A 84 4.39 -5.94 -9.33
C SER A 84 3.25 -5.45 -10.22
N ILE A 85 2.33 -4.68 -9.64
CA ILE A 85 1.43 -3.84 -10.44
C ILE A 85 2.38 -2.89 -11.17
N ARG A 86 2.55 -3.09 -12.48
CA ARG A 86 3.26 -2.13 -13.31
C ARG A 86 2.44 -0.86 -13.30
N GLY A 87 2.81 0.08 -12.42
CA GLY A 87 2.17 1.38 -12.37
C GLY A 87 2.29 2.04 -13.73
N GLN A 88 1.15 2.40 -14.32
CA GLN A 88 1.13 3.33 -15.43
C GLN A 88 1.17 4.75 -14.86
N THR A 89 1.84 5.67 -15.54
CA THR A 89 1.78 7.07 -15.12
C THR A 89 0.35 7.57 -15.32
N TRP A 90 -0.10 8.53 -14.50
CA TRP A 90 -1.46 9.08 -14.64
C TRP A 90 -1.75 9.63 -16.05
N ARG A 91 -0.69 10.05 -16.76
CA ARG A 91 -0.76 10.55 -18.14
C ARG A 91 -1.05 9.45 -19.16
N ASP A 92 -0.74 8.20 -18.83
CA ASP A 92 -0.87 7.04 -19.72
C ASP A 92 -2.21 6.30 -19.51
N ILE A 93 -3.05 6.75 -18.57
CA ILE A 93 -4.35 6.12 -18.27
C ILE A 93 -5.39 6.54 -19.32
N THR A 94 -5.77 5.62 -20.19
CA THR A 94 -6.90 5.80 -21.11
C THR A 94 -8.21 5.70 -20.34
N ARG A 95 -8.99 6.80 -20.29
CA ARG A 95 -10.34 6.80 -19.71
C ARG A 95 -11.35 6.44 -20.80
N TYR A 96 -12.12 5.38 -20.57
CA TYR A 96 -13.30 5.09 -21.39
C TYR A 96 -14.46 5.96 -20.90
N VAL A 97 -14.87 6.93 -21.71
CA VAL A 97 -16.12 7.68 -21.46
C VAL A 97 -17.27 6.74 -21.83
N LYS A 98 -18.08 6.38 -20.84
CA LYS A 98 -19.31 5.63 -21.09
C LYS A 98 -20.37 6.65 -21.53
N GLU A 99 -20.68 6.69 -22.82
CA GLU A 99 -21.81 7.46 -23.31
C GLU A 99 -23.09 6.87 -22.71
N TYR A 100 -23.70 7.61 -21.79
CA TYR A 100 -25.05 7.30 -21.30
C TYR A 100 -26.03 7.87 -22.33
N THR A 101 -26.55 7.02 -23.20
CA THR A 101 -27.75 7.36 -23.96
C THR A 101 -28.94 7.34 -23.01
N ASP A 102 -29.48 8.52 -22.73
CA ASP A 102 -30.76 8.69 -22.03
C ASP A 102 -31.89 8.11 -22.91
N PRO A 103 -32.66 7.11 -22.45
CA PRO A 103 -33.73 6.49 -23.23
C PRO A 103 -35.04 7.29 -23.22
N SER A 104 -35.06 8.57 -22.84
CA SER A 104 -36.27 9.39 -22.84
C SER A 104 -36.25 10.48 -23.92
N GLY A 105 -36.64 10.09 -25.13
CA GLY A 105 -37.06 10.97 -26.23
C GLY A 105 -38.43 10.56 -26.73
#